data_AF-A0AA97C724-F1
#
_entry.id   AF-A0AA97C724-F1
#
_cell.length_a   1.000
_cell.length_b   1.000
_cell.length_c   1.000
_cell.angle_alpha   90.00
_cell.angle_beta   90.00
_cell.angle_gamma   90.00
#
_symmetry.space_group_name_H-M   'P 1'
#
loop_
_entity.id
_entity.type
_entity.pdbx_description
1 polymer ?
#
loop_
_entity_poly.entity_id
_entity_poly.type
_entity_poly.pdbx_seq_one_letter_code
_entity_poly.pdbx_strand_id
1 'polypeptide(L)'
;MEDNEFQLFQAFLLENYEYGDVISRSGGCRKIRWRALNKGKRGGVRVIYYNRTMSGRLYLLTIYTKNAKEDLNEQEKAILRAIIQKLA
;
A
#
# COMPACT_ATOMS: atom_id res chain seq x y z
N MET A 1 12.60 -3.93 -2.50
CA MET A 1 12.67 -3.53 -1.09
C MET A 1 13.45 -4.63 -0.40
N GLU A 2 14.50 -4.27 0.33
CA GLU A 2 15.27 -5.23 1.15
C GLU A 2 14.61 -5.40 2.52
N ASP A 3 14.95 -6.45 3.26
CA ASP A 3 14.27 -6.81 4.51
C ASP A 3 14.33 -5.69 5.57
N ASN A 4 15.49 -5.05 5.77
CA ASN A 4 15.63 -3.93 6.71
C ASN A 4 14.75 -2.74 6.30
N GLU A 5 14.66 -2.46 5.00
CA GLU A 5 13.79 -1.41 4.47
C GLU A 5 12.30 -1.76 4.65
N PHE A 6 11.96 -3.04 4.52
CA PHE A 6 10.61 -3.54 4.75
C PHE A 6 10.19 -3.44 6.21
N GLN A 7 11.09 -3.77 7.14
CA GLN A 7 10.84 -3.59 8.58
C GLN A 7 10.60 -2.13 8.94
N LEU A 8 11.43 -1.20 8.42
CA LEU A 8 11.23 0.24 8.61
C LEU A 8 9.89 0.71 8.05
N PHE A 9 9.51 0.22 6.86
CA PHE A 9 8.22 0.51 6.27
C PHE A 9 7.05 -0.01 7.12
N GLN A 10 7.14 -1.23 7.64
CA GLN A 10 6.12 -1.82 8.51
C GLN A 10 5.98 -1.04 9.81
N ALA A 11 7.09 -0.71 10.48
CA ALA A 11 7.08 0.10 11.70
C ALA A 11 6.43 1.47 11.45
N PHE A 12 6.82 2.16 10.37
CA PHE A 12 6.20 3.41 9.97
C PHE A 12 4.69 3.29 9.76
N LEU A 13 4.23 2.25 9.04
CA LEU A 13 2.80 2.06 8.77
C LEU A 13 1.99 1.67 10.01
N LEU A 14 2.58 0.95 10.97
CA LEU A 14 1.90 0.63 12.23
C LEU A 14 1.58 1.91 13.02
N GLU A 15 2.49 2.88 13.02
CA GLU A 15 2.28 4.18 13.66
C GLU A 15 1.43 5.14 12.81
N ASN A 16 1.52 5.03 11.48
CA ASN A 16 0.93 5.97 10.52
C ASN A 16 -0.01 5.27 9.54
N TYR A 17 -0.91 4.43 10.05
CA TYR A 17 -1.76 3.54 9.26
C TYR A 17 -2.75 4.25 8.31
N GLU A 18 -2.89 5.57 8.41
CA GLU A 18 -3.72 6.38 7.51
C GLU A 18 -2.93 7.21 6.50
N TYR A 19 -1.59 7.17 6.52
CA TYR A 19 -0.71 8.03 5.74
C TYR A 19 -0.87 7.89 4.22
N GLY A 20 -1.41 6.77 3.74
CA GLY A 20 -1.60 6.51 2.33
C GLY A 20 -2.84 7.20 1.76
N ASP A 21 -2.72 7.66 0.51
CA ASP A 21 -3.83 8.26 -0.25
C ASP A 21 -4.94 7.22 -0.45
N VAL A 22 -6.19 7.56 -0.13
CA VAL A 22 -7.33 6.67 -0.36
C VAL A 22 -7.52 6.45 -1.87
N ILE A 23 -7.64 5.18 -2.27
CA ILE A 23 -7.95 4.82 -3.65
C ILE A 23 -9.47 4.71 -3.78
N SER A 24 -10.10 5.68 -4.44
CA SER A 24 -11.54 5.66 -4.69
C SER A 24 -12.00 4.35 -5.34
N ARG A 25 -13.20 3.86 -4.98
CA ARG A 25 -13.84 2.64 -5.54
C ARG A 25 -13.10 1.31 -5.29
N SER A 26 -12.02 1.31 -4.51
CA SER A 26 -11.25 0.10 -4.18
C SER A 26 -11.78 -0.68 -2.96
N GLY A 27 -12.84 -0.20 -2.30
CA GLY A 27 -13.31 -0.76 -1.02
C GLY A 27 -12.56 -0.23 0.21
N GLY A 28 -11.75 0.82 0.07
CA GLY A 28 -11.04 1.47 1.18
C GLY A 28 -9.53 1.23 1.21
N CYS A 29 -8.95 0.70 0.12
CA CYS A 29 -7.50 0.58 0.00
C CYS A 29 -6.84 1.96 -0.03
N ARG A 30 -5.60 2.03 0.46
CA ARG A 30 -4.73 3.21 0.50
C ARG A 30 -3.45 2.95 -0.30
N LYS A 31 -2.89 3.99 -0.91
CA LYS A 31 -1.64 3.96 -1.67
C LYS A 31 -0.58 4.83 -0.98
N ILE A 32 0.54 4.24 -0.59
CA ILE A 32 1.70 4.97 -0.05
C ILE A 32 2.86 4.92 -1.04
N ARG A 33 3.50 6.08 -1.25
CA ARG A 33 4.75 6.21 -2.03
C ARG A 33 5.93 6.11 -1.05
N TRP A 34 6.52 4.94 -0.91
CA TRP A 34 7.64 4.71 -0.01
C TRP A 34 8.97 4.92 -0.72
N ARG A 35 9.92 5.56 -0.03
CA ARG A 35 11.31 5.70 -0.46
C ARG A 35 12.21 5.40 0.72
N ALA A 36 13.07 4.39 0.61
CA ALA A 36 14.14 4.19 1.58
C ALA A 36 14.98 5.45 1.72
N LEU A 37 15.31 5.84 2.96
CA LEU A 37 16.43 6.74 3.19
C LEU A 37 17.70 6.10 2.60
N ASN A 38 18.48 6.88 1.86
CA ASN A 38 19.74 6.50 1.20
C ASN A 38 19.66 5.71 -0.12
N LYS A 39 18.47 5.46 -0.69
CA LYS A 39 18.40 4.97 -2.09
C LYS A 39 18.15 6.12 -3.06
N GLY A 40 19.00 6.22 -4.10
CA GLY A 40 18.85 7.21 -5.18
C GLY A 40 17.54 7.05 -5.97
N LYS A 41 17.38 7.78 -7.08
CA LYS A 41 16.14 7.86 -7.90
C LYS A 41 15.43 6.52 -8.24
N ARG A 42 16.11 5.37 -8.11
CA ARG A 42 15.60 4.01 -8.40
C ARG A 42 14.99 3.25 -7.21
N GLY A 43 15.05 3.77 -5.96
CA GLY A 43 14.62 3.03 -4.77
C GLY A 43 13.14 3.15 -4.37
N GLY A 44 12.37 4.01 -5.04
CA GLY A 44 10.98 4.29 -4.64
C GLY A 44 9.97 3.24 -5.11
N VAL A 45 9.08 2.82 -4.22
CA VAL A 45 7.99 1.87 -4.48
C VAL A 45 6.64 2.46 -4.09
N ARG A 46 5.58 1.94 -4.69
CA ARG A 46 4.19 2.21 -4.31
C ARG A 46 3.64 0.94 -3.69
N VAL A 47 3.12 1.06 -2.47
CA VAL A 47 2.48 -0.04 -1.76
C VAL A 47 1.01 0.27 -1.63
N ILE A 48 0.16 -0.70 -1.98
CA ILE A 48 -1.28 -0.64 -1.74
C ILE A 48 -1.58 -1.50 -0.52
N TYR A 49 -2.29 -0.92 0.44
CA TYR A 49 -2.64 -1.59 1.69
C TYR A 49 -4.07 -1.26 2.12
N TYR A 50 -4.57 -2.02 3.09
CA TYR A 50 -5.87 -1.81 3.72
C TYR A 50 -5.75 -1.85 5.25
N ASN A 51 -6.31 -0.84 5.91
CA ASN A 51 -6.30 -0.71 7.37
C ASN A 51 -7.67 -1.14 7.95
N ARG A 52 -7.73 -2.37 8.50
CA ARG A 52 -8.91 -2.86 9.22
C ARG A 52 -8.78 -2.48 10.70
N THR A 53 -9.22 -1.27 11.03
CA THR A 53 -9.09 -0.67 12.37
C THR A 53 -9.81 -1.47 13.45
N MET A 54 -11.00 -2.01 13.15
CA MET A 54 -11.79 -2.82 14.09
C MET A 54 -11.03 -4.06 14.61
N SER A 55 -10.16 -4.64 13.78
CA SER A 55 -9.32 -5.78 14.17
C SER A 55 -7.87 -5.41 14.46
N GLY A 56 -7.50 -4.13 14.36
CA GLY A 56 -6.11 -3.67 14.48
C GLY A 56 -5.15 -4.29 13.44
N ARG A 57 -5.63 -4.58 12.22
CA ARG A 57 -4.83 -5.27 11.19
C ARG A 57 -4.53 -4.39 9.98
N LEU A 58 -3.30 -4.48 9.49
CA LEU A 58 -2.88 -3.92 8.21
C LEU A 58 -2.65 -5.05 7.21
N TYR A 59 -3.28 -4.94 6.05
CA TYR A 59 -3.10 -5.88 4.94
C TYR A 59 -2.29 -5.20 3.85
N LEU A 60 -1.06 -5.67 3.61
CA LEU A 60 -0.24 -5.23 2.48
C LEU A 60 -0.63 -6.06 1.25
N LEU A 61 -1.26 -5.44 0.26
CA LEU A 61 -1.91 -6.15 -0.85
C LEU A 61 -0.99 -6.30 -2.05
N THR A 62 -0.29 -5.24 -2.43
CA THR A 62 0.65 -5.27 -3.56
C THR A 62 1.69 -4.15 -3.47
N ILE A 63 2.82 -4.37 -4.13
CA ILE A 63 3.96 -3.46 -4.25
C ILE A 63 4.41 -3.39 -5.70
N TYR A 64 4.69 -2.17 -6.19
CA TYR A 64 5.19 -1.97 -7.55
C TYR A 64 6.10 -0.74 -7.62
N THR A 65 6.99 -0.70 -8.61
CA THR A 65 7.94 0.41 -8.80
C THR A 65 7.27 1.61 -9.48
N LYS A 66 7.93 2.78 -9.44
CA LYS A 66 7.41 4.00 -10.09
C LYS A 66 7.04 3.78 -11.57
N ASN A 67 7.88 3.04 -12.30
CA ASN A 67 7.78 2.89 -13.75
C ASN A 67 6.85 1.75 -14.18
N ALA A 68 6.45 0.88 -13.26
CA ALA A 68 5.54 -0.22 -13.58
C ALA A 68 4.12 0.30 -13.83
N LYS A 69 3.67 1.28 -13.03
CA LYS A 69 2.30 1.79 -13.09
C LYS A 69 2.16 3.13 -12.38
N GLU A 70 1.46 4.09 -12.97
CA GLU A 70 1.11 5.34 -12.27
C GLU A 70 -0.15 5.18 -11.42
N ASP A 71 -1.23 4.69 -12.04
CA ASP A 71 -2.54 4.52 -11.42
C ASP A 71 -3.20 3.18 -11.75
N LEU A 72 -4.11 2.76 -10.87
CA LEU A 72 -4.93 1.58 -11.06
C LEU A 72 -6.08 1.86 -12.03
N ASN A 73 -6.33 0.91 -12.93
CA ASN A 73 -7.53 0.96 -13.78
C ASN A 73 -8.78 0.50 -13.01
N GLU A 74 -9.96 0.69 -13.59
CA GLU A 74 -11.23 0.34 -12.92
C GLU A 74 -11.36 -1.17 -12.63
N GLN A 75 -10.79 -2.03 -13.48
CA GLN A 75 -10.82 -3.48 -13.28
C GLN A 75 -10.00 -3.88 -12.05
N GLU A 76 -8.81 -3.30 -11.86
CA GLU A 76 -7.97 -3.54 -10.69
C GLU A 76 -8.62 -3.02 -9.41
N LYS A 77 -9.26 -1.85 -9.46
CA LYS A 77 -10.04 -1.33 -8.33
C LYS A 77 -11.19 -2.26 -7.97
N ALA A 78 -11.88 -2.84 -8.95
CA ALA A 78 -12.93 -3.82 -8.73
C ALA A 78 -12.38 -5.11 -8.09
N ILE A 79 -11.21 -5.59 -8.52
CA ILE A 79 -10.53 -6.74 -7.91
C ILE A 79 -10.16 -6.43 -6.45
N LEU A 80 -9.57 -5.26 -6.18
CA LEU A 80 -9.26 -4.84 -4.81
C LEU A 80 -10.53 -4.81 -3.94
N ARG A 81 -11.62 -4.23 -4.44
CA ARG A 81 -12.89 -4.18 -3.71
C ARG A 81 -13.40 -5.59 -3.37
N ALA A 82 -13.32 -6.53 -4.32
CA ALA A 82 -13.72 -7.91 -4.09
C ALA A 82 -12.83 -8.62 -3.06
N ILE A 83 -11.52 -8.32 -3.04
CA ILE A 83 -10.60 -8.82 -2.01
C ILE A 83 -10.98 -8.25 -0.64
N ILE A 84 -11.21 -6.93 -0.54
CA ILE A 84 -11.56 -6.29 0.73
C ILE A 84 -12.87 -6.83 1.30
N GLN A 85 -13.88 -7.11 0.46
CA GLN A 85 -15.13 -7.73 0.91
C GLN A 85 -14.93 -9.09 1.60
N LYS A 86 -13.89 -9.85 1.25
CA LYS A 86 -13.54 -11.12 1.90
C LYS A 86 -12.69 -10.94 3.15
N LEU A 87 -12.03 -9.79 3.29
CA LEU A 87 -11.24 -9.40 4.45
C LEU A 87 -12.04 -8.57 5.46
N ALA A 88 -13.29 -8.23 5.15
CA ALA A 88 -14.19 -7.42 5.99
C ALA A 88 -14.83 -8.21 7.12
#